data_AF-A0A7K4HHJ4-F1
#
_entry.id   AF-A0A7K4HHJ4-F1
#
_cell.length_a   1.000
_cell.length_b   1.000
_cell.length_c   1.000
_cell.angle_alpha   90.00
_cell.angle_beta   90.00
_cell.angle_gamma   90.00
#
_symmetry.space_group_name_H-M   'P 1'
#
loop_
_entity.id
_entity.type
_entity.pdbx_description
1 polymer ?
#
loop_
_entity_poly.entity_id
_entity_poly.type
_entity_poly.pdbx_seq_one_letter_code
_entity_poly.pdbx_strand_id
1 'polypeptide(L)'
;MIKNMAKKKEEDKRNKLIKVLVTERFFKKLNRYAGLAFQNKSEFIRTAIRHRIAEIDKSIFSIPMDPRFNNQNLRRSIMKELKDAQENTNYLEKPSEDTLKKREEEKKKRKEDLEEEKKTLEKQLEIVKKNLEK
;
A
#
# COMPACT_ATOMS: atom_id res chain seq x y z
N MET A 1 -18.10 -37.79 -2.26
CA MET A 1 -17.03 -37.07 -1.54
C MET A 1 -16.27 -36.02 -2.38
N ILE A 2 -16.15 -36.17 -3.71
CA ILE A 2 -15.35 -35.27 -4.57
C ILE A 2 -15.92 -33.84 -4.70
N LYS A 3 -17.25 -33.66 -4.67
CA LYS A 3 -17.90 -32.33 -4.79
C LYS A 3 -17.52 -31.34 -3.66
N ASN A 4 -17.16 -31.83 -2.48
CA ASN A 4 -16.79 -30.97 -1.35
C ASN A 4 -15.33 -30.47 -1.45
N MET A 5 -14.44 -31.23 -2.10
CA MET A 5 -13.04 -30.79 -2.29
C MET A 5 -12.92 -29.69 -3.35
N ALA A 6 -13.76 -29.72 -4.39
CA ALA A 6 -13.77 -28.70 -5.44
C ALA A 6 -14.26 -27.34 -4.92
N LYS A 7 -15.33 -27.32 -4.11
CA LYS A 7 -15.82 -26.09 -3.44
C LYS A 7 -14.77 -25.48 -2.51
N LYS A 8 -14.07 -26.31 -1.73
CA LYS A 8 -13.02 -25.86 -0.81
C LYS A 8 -11.85 -25.20 -1.53
N LYS A 9 -11.43 -25.76 -2.67
CA LYS A 9 -10.38 -25.17 -3.54
C LYS A 9 -10.78 -23.82 -4.14
N GLU A 10 -12.07 -23.59 -4.37
CA GLU A 10 -12.58 -22.31 -4.88
C GLU A 10 -12.69 -21.24 -3.78
N GLU A 11 -13.07 -21.63 -2.56
CA GLU A 11 -13.10 -20.73 -1.38
C GLU A 11 -11.70 -20.28 -0.98
N ASP A 12 -10.72 -21.19 -0.98
CA ASP A 12 -9.34 -20.87 -0.65
C ASP A 12 -8.72 -19.89 -1.66
N LYS A 13 -9.13 -19.95 -2.95
CA LYS A 13 -8.71 -18.97 -3.97
C LYS A 13 -9.27 -17.55 -3.74
N ARG A 14 -10.42 -17.42 -3.06
CA ARG A 14 -11.04 -16.11 -2.78
C ARG A 14 -10.50 -15.44 -1.52
N ASN A 15 -9.90 -16.22 -0.61
CA ASN A 15 -9.39 -15.72 0.66
C ASN A 15 -7.91 -15.34 0.56
N LYS A 16 -7.64 -14.05 0.31
CA LYS A 16 -6.27 -13.51 0.41
C LYS A 16 -5.89 -13.30 1.88
N LEU A 17 -4.76 -13.86 2.31
CA LEU A 17 -4.17 -13.57 3.62
C LEU A 17 -3.33 -12.29 3.51
N ILE A 18 -3.62 -11.32 4.38
CA ILE A 18 -2.93 -10.04 4.43
C ILE A 18 -2.29 -9.90 5.81
N LYS A 19 -0.97 -9.67 5.84
CA LYS A 19 -0.25 -9.30 7.07
C LYS A 19 -0.34 -7.79 7.25
N VAL A 20 -0.78 -7.35 8.43
CA VAL A 20 -0.94 -5.94 8.76
C VAL A 20 -0.12 -5.63 10.00
N LEU A 21 0.74 -4.63 9.91
CA LEU A 21 1.49 -4.10 11.05
C LEU A 21 0.70 -2.96 11.69
N VAL A 22 0.52 -3.01 12.99
CA VAL A 22 -0.19 -1.98 13.75
C VAL A 22 0.56 -1.68 15.05
N THR A 23 0.37 -0.47 15.57
CA THR A 23 0.92 -0.10 16.88
C THR A 23 0.20 -0.87 17.99
N GLU A 24 0.88 -1.05 19.13
CA GLU A 24 0.31 -1.75 20.28
C GLU A 24 -0.95 -1.03 20.82
N ARG A 25 -0.94 0.31 20.83
CA ARG A 25 -2.09 1.13 21.21
C ARG A 25 -3.28 0.87 20.30
N PHE A 26 -3.05 0.73 18.99
CA PHE A 26 -4.11 0.42 18.05
C PHE A 26 -4.62 -1.02 18.22
N PHE A 27 -3.73 -1.98 18.44
CA PHE A 27 -4.10 -3.38 18.70
C PHE A 27 -5.02 -3.51 19.93
N LYS A 28 -4.73 -2.78 21.02
CA LYS A 28 -5.61 -2.73 22.21
C LYS A 28 -7.00 -2.18 21.88
N LYS A 29 -7.08 -1.10 21.10
CA LYS A 29 -8.37 -0.55 20.62
C LYS A 29 -9.13 -1.54 19.75
N LEU A 30 -8.44 -2.21 18.82
CA LEU A 30 -9.03 -3.23 17.94
C LEU A 30 -9.68 -4.35 18.76
N ASN A 31 -8.97 -4.90 19.74
CA ASN A 31 -9.53 -5.94 20.61
C ASN A 31 -10.79 -5.47 21.34
N ARG A 32 -10.76 -4.24 21.87
CA ARG A 32 -11.92 -3.67 22.57
C ARG A 32 -13.12 -3.51 21.63
N TYR A 33 -12.92 -2.93 20.44
CA TYR A 33 -14.03 -2.71 19.51
C TYR A 33 -14.57 -4.00 18.92
N ALA A 34 -13.70 -4.97 18.60
CA ALA A 34 -14.13 -6.30 18.18
C ALA A 34 -14.97 -6.98 19.27
N GLY A 35 -14.53 -6.89 20.54
CA GLY A 35 -15.29 -7.40 21.68
C GLY A 35 -16.66 -6.73 21.85
N LEU A 36 -16.73 -5.41 21.73
CA LEU A 36 -18.00 -4.66 21.80
C LEU A 36 -18.96 -5.02 20.65
N ALA A 37 -18.42 -5.36 19.49
CA ALA A 37 -19.20 -5.79 18.33
C ALA A 37 -19.54 -7.29 18.33
N PHE A 38 -19.14 -8.04 19.37
CA PHE A 38 -19.27 -9.51 19.44
C PHE A 38 -18.66 -10.23 18.23
N GLN A 39 -17.56 -9.69 17.70
CA GLN A 39 -16.87 -10.22 16.51
C GLN A 39 -15.45 -10.64 16.87
N ASN A 40 -14.92 -11.62 16.14
CA ASN A 40 -13.48 -11.83 16.16
C ASN A 40 -12.75 -10.70 15.42
N LYS A 41 -11.47 -10.50 15.73
CA LYS A 41 -10.65 -9.42 15.14
C LYS A 41 -10.71 -9.39 13.61
N SER A 42 -10.62 -10.57 12.98
CA SER A 42 -10.58 -10.69 11.52
C SER A 42 -11.92 -10.31 10.88
N GLU A 43 -13.04 -10.69 11.48
CA GLU A 43 -14.38 -10.28 11.07
C GLU A 43 -14.61 -8.79 11.26
N PHE A 44 -14.17 -8.26 12.40
CA PHE A 44 -14.26 -6.84 12.68
C PHE A 44 -13.50 -6.02 11.64
N ILE A 45 -12.25 -6.40 11.35
CA ILE A 45 -11.44 -5.75 10.31
C ILE A 45 -12.12 -5.85 8.94
N ARG A 46 -12.61 -7.04 8.55
CA ARG A 46 -13.29 -7.22 7.26
C ARG A 46 -14.52 -6.33 7.15
N THR A 47 -15.31 -6.22 8.21
CA THR A 47 -16.52 -5.38 8.26
C THR A 47 -16.15 -3.90 8.16
N ALA A 48 -15.15 -3.45 8.91
CA ALA A 48 -14.67 -2.08 8.87
C ALA A 48 -14.15 -1.68 7.47
N ILE A 49 -13.40 -2.57 6.80
CA ILE A 49 -12.92 -2.35 5.43
C ILE A 49 -14.10 -2.23 4.46
N ARG A 50 -15.09 -3.14 4.51
CA ARG A 50 -16.27 -3.06 3.64
C ARG A 50 -17.06 -1.76 3.85
N HIS A 51 -17.25 -1.35 5.11
CA HIS A 51 -17.94 -0.11 5.44
C HIS A 51 -17.19 1.09 4.84
N ARG A 52 -15.86 1.13 4.99
CA ARG A 52 -15.05 2.22 4.45
C ARG A 52 -15.09 2.28 2.92
N ILE A 53 -15.06 1.14 2.24
CA ILE A 53 -15.21 1.09 0.78
C ILE A 53 -16.58 1.65 0.36
N ALA A 54 -17.66 1.23 1.04
CA ALA A 54 -18.99 1.73 0.74
C ALA A 54 -19.15 3.24 0.97
N GLU A 55 -18.50 3.80 1.99
CA GLU A 55 -18.44 5.26 2.21
C GLU A 55 -17.71 5.97 1.06
N ILE A 56 -16.57 5.43 0.64
CA ILE A 56 -15.79 5.99 -0.47
C ILE A 56 -16.61 5.94 -1.76
N ASP A 57 -17.21 4.80 -2.09
CA ASP A 57 -18.08 4.65 -3.27
C ASP A 57 -19.22 5.67 -3.25
N LYS A 58 -19.90 5.82 -2.09
CA LYS A 58 -20.93 6.85 -1.94
C LYS A 58 -20.37 8.23 -2.22
N SER A 59 -19.21 8.60 -1.67
CA SER A 59 -18.63 9.93 -1.89
C SER A 59 -18.19 10.20 -3.33
N ILE A 60 -17.73 9.17 -4.06
CA ILE A 60 -17.33 9.30 -5.46
C ILE A 60 -18.55 9.41 -6.37
N PHE A 61 -19.61 8.62 -6.10
CA PHE A 61 -20.79 8.55 -6.97
C PHE A 61 -21.93 9.49 -6.57
N SER A 62 -21.88 10.13 -5.40
CA SER A 62 -22.87 11.12 -4.95
C SER A 62 -22.61 12.53 -5.47
N ILE A 63 -21.43 12.79 -6.05
CA ILE A 63 -21.16 14.05 -6.74
C ILE A 63 -22.06 14.05 -8.00
N PRO A 64 -23.04 14.97 -8.12
CA PRO A 64 -23.81 15.07 -9.36
C PRO A 64 -22.83 15.40 -10.48
N MET A 65 -22.58 14.43 -11.36
CA MET A 65 -21.76 14.65 -12.55
C MET A 65 -22.46 15.67 -13.43
N ASP A 66 -21.73 16.70 -13.83
CA ASP A 66 -22.19 17.66 -14.83
C ASP A 66 -22.68 16.88 -16.07
N PRO A 67 -23.93 17.09 -16.53
CA PRO A 67 -24.54 16.37 -17.66
C PRO A 67 -23.67 16.36 -18.93
N ARG A 68 -22.77 17.33 -19.09
CA ARG A 68 -21.82 17.42 -20.21
C ARG A 68 -20.78 16.30 -20.23
N PHE A 69 -20.51 15.67 -19.09
CA PHE A 69 -19.54 14.58 -18.94
C PHE A 69 -20.22 13.20 -18.83
N ASN A 70 -21.52 13.10 -19.11
CA ASN A 70 -22.28 11.84 -19.10
C ASN A 70 -21.98 10.96 -20.34
N ASN A 71 -20.70 10.78 -20.66
CA ASN A 71 -20.29 9.94 -21.76
C ASN A 71 -20.15 8.49 -21.25
N GLN A 72 -21.29 7.80 -21.18
CA GLN A 72 -21.42 6.46 -20.60
C GLN A 72 -20.45 5.45 -21.23
N ASN A 73 -20.09 5.65 -22.49
CA ASN A 73 -19.11 4.85 -23.23
C ASN A 73 -17.68 5.07 -22.74
N LEU A 74 -17.27 6.32 -22.49
CA LEU A 74 -15.96 6.65 -21.95
C LEU A 74 -15.79 6.06 -20.54
N ARG A 75 -16.85 6.11 -19.73
CA ARG A 75 -16.85 5.50 -18.39
C ARG A 75 -16.66 3.98 -18.44
N ARG A 76 -17.30 3.29 -19.38
CA ARG A 76 -17.11 1.84 -19.57
C ARG A 76 -15.69 1.53 -20.03
N SER A 77 -15.11 2.35 -20.91
CA SER A 77 -13.73 2.20 -21.37
C SER A 77 -12.73 2.36 -20.23
N ILE A 78 -12.83 3.45 -19.46
CA ILE A 78 -11.95 3.73 -18.32
C ILE A 78 -12.05 2.64 -17.25
N MET A 79 -13.27 2.21 -16.90
CA MET A 79 -13.45 1.14 -15.90
C MET A 79 -12.90 -0.21 -16.39
N LYS A 80 -12.98 -0.49 -17.70
CA LYS A 80 -12.39 -1.68 -18.31
C LYS A 80 -10.86 -1.62 -18.27
N GLU A 81 -10.26 -0.50 -18.68
CA GLU A 81 -8.81 -0.29 -18.61
C GLU A 81 -8.26 -0.38 -17.18
N LEU A 82 -8.95 0.20 -16.19
CA LEU A 82 -8.56 0.10 -14.78
C LEU A 82 -8.64 -1.34 -14.24
N LYS A 83 -9.62 -2.11 -14.70
CA LYS A 83 -9.79 -3.51 -14.32
C LYS A 83 -8.73 -4.39 -14.97
N ASP A 84 -8.45 -4.17 -16.25
CA ASP A 84 -7.40 -4.86 -17.00
C ASP A 84 -6.00 -4.52 -16.43
N ALA A 85 -5.79 -3.26 -16.00
CA ALA A 85 -4.58 -2.85 -15.29
C ALA A 85 -4.46 -3.54 -13.92
N GLN A 86 -5.55 -3.65 -13.15
CA GLN A 86 -5.55 -4.40 -11.88
C GLN A 86 -5.27 -5.89 -12.08
N GLU A 87 -5.81 -6.51 -13.13
CA GLU A 87 -5.53 -7.90 -13.49
C GLU A 87 -4.06 -8.09 -13.88
N ASN A 88 -3.45 -7.12 -14.58
CA ASN A 88 -2.02 -7.11 -14.92
C ASN A 88 -1.09 -6.84 -13.71
N THR A 89 -1.54 -6.16 -12.65
CA THR A 89 -0.73 -6.01 -11.42
C THR A 89 -0.64 -7.27 -10.54
N ASN A 90 -1.47 -8.30 -10.77
CA ASN A 90 -1.32 -9.59 -10.07
C ASN A 90 -0.13 -10.42 -10.57
N TYR A 91 0.57 -9.94 -11.62
CA TYR A 91 1.88 -10.45 -12.06
C TYR A 91 2.92 -9.32 -12.00
N LEU A 92 3.10 -8.69 -10.83
CA LEU A 92 4.43 -8.19 -10.51
C LEU A 92 5.33 -9.41 -10.33
N GLU A 93 5.92 -9.88 -11.43
CA GLU A 93 7.07 -10.76 -11.39
C GLU A 93 8.04 -10.21 -10.34
N LYS A 94 8.44 -11.07 -9.40
CA LYS A 94 9.46 -10.68 -8.43
C LYS A 94 10.66 -10.17 -9.23
N PRO A 95 11.21 -8.99 -8.89
CA PRO A 95 12.38 -8.47 -9.59
C PRO A 95 13.47 -9.55 -9.61
N SER A 96 14.01 -9.84 -10.80
CA SER A 96 15.06 -10.85 -10.98
C SER A 96 16.25 -10.53 -10.07
N GLU A 97 17.01 -11.55 -9.66
CA GLU A 97 18.15 -11.39 -8.75
C GLU A 97 19.16 -10.33 -9.24
N ASP A 98 19.32 -10.19 -10.56
CA ASP A 98 20.20 -9.18 -11.16
C ASP A 98 19.68 -7.74 -10.96
N THR A 99 18.35 -7.54 -10.99
CA THR A 99 17.77 -6.22 -10.69
C THR A 99 17.84 -5.88 -9.21
N LEU A 100 17.82 -6.88 -8.33
CA LEU A 100 18.04 -6.69 -6.89
C LEU A 100 19.49 -6.30 -6.59
N LYS A 101 20.46 -7.00 -7.19
CA LYS A 101 21.90 -6.69 -7.05
C LYS A 101 22.24 -5.28 -7.52
N LYS A 102 21.75 -4.87 -8.70
CA LYS A 102 21.96 -3.49 -9.20
C LYS A 102 21.41 -2.43 -8.25
N ARG A 103 20.25 -2.67 -7.64
CA ARG A 103 19.65 -1.74 -6.66
C ARG A 103 20.44 -1.69 -5.35
N GLU A 104 21.06 -2.78 -4.94
CA GLU A 104 21.92 -2.81 -3.74
C GLU A 104 23.25 -2.09 -3.99
N GLU A 105 23.85 -2.27 -5.17
CA GLU A 105 25.06 -1.54 -5.58
C GLU A 105 24.81 -0.04 -5.67
N GLU A 106 23.68 0.38 -6.26
CA GLU A 106 23.30 1.81 -6.35
C GLU A 106 23.06 2.41 -4.96
N LYS A 107 22.41 1.68 -4.05
CA LYS A 107 22.25 2.10 -2.65
C LYS A 107 23.59 2.21 -1.91
N LYS A 108 24.52 1.32 -2.19
CA LYS A 108 25.85 1.35 -1.56
C LYS A 108 26.64 2.57 -2.05
N LYS A 109 26.68 2.79 -3.36
CA LYS A 109 27.33 3.95 -3.97
C LYS A 109 26.76 5.27 -3.43
N ARG A 110 25.44 5.37 -3.35
CA ARG A 110 24.77 6.56 -2.80
C ARG A 110 25.08 6.83 -1.33
N LYS A 111 25.37 5.78 -0.53
CA LYS A 111 25.82 5.96 0.86
C LYS A 111 27.26 6.47 0.93
N GLU A 112 28.13 5.99 0.05
CA GLU A 112 29.52 6.44 -0.04
C GLU A 112 29.57 7.92 -0.44
N ASP A 113 28.82 8.33 -1.47
CA ASP A 113 28.71 9.72 -1.91
C ASP A 113 28.22 10.65 -0.78
N LEU A 114 27.20 10.23 -0.02
CA LEU A 114 26.67 10.99 1.13
C LEU A 114 27.69 11.11 2.28
N GLU A 115 28.55 10.11 2.46
CA GLU A 115 29.57 10.15 3.51
C GLU A 115 30.72 11.09 3.13
N GLU A 116 31.09 11.15 1.85
CA GLU A 116 32.05 12.12 1.33
C GLU A 116 31.52 13.55 1.45
N GLU A 117 30.25 13.77 1.07
CA GLU A 117 29.59 15.07 1.22
C GLU A 117 29.51 15.52 2.69
N LYS A 118 29.24 14.59 3.61
CA LYS A 118 29.26 14.90 5.05
C LYS A 118 30.65 15.35 5.51
N LYS A 119 31.72 14.66 5.08
CA LYS A 119 33.11 15.02 5.44
C LYS A 119 33.52 16.38 4.89
N THR A 120 33.06 16.75 3.69
CA THR A 120 33.37 18.07 3.13
C THR A 120 32.63 19.18 3.87
N LEU A 121 31.35 18.97 4.22
CA LEU A 121 30.56 19.91 5.01
C LEU A 121 31.12 20.09 6.43
N GLU A 122 31.59 19.02 7.08
CA GLU A 122 32.25 19.11 8.39
C GLU A 122 33.52 19.96 8.34
N LYS A 123 34.35 19.81 7.31
CA LYS A 123 35.53 20.66 7.09
C LYS A 123 35.18 22.12 6.86
N GLN A 124 34.14 22.39 6.06
CA GLN A 124 33.66 23.76 5.84
C GLN A 124 33.14 24.40 7.13
N LEU A 125 32.38 23.66 7.93
CA LEU A 125 31.91 24.11 9.24
C LEU A 125 33.06 24.44 10.19
N GLU A 126 34.13 23.64 10.19
CA GLU A 126 35.30 23.90 11.03
C GLU A 126 36.04 25.19 10.62
N ILE A 127 36.14 25.47 9.31
CA ILE A 127 36.70 26.72 8.79
C ILE A 127 35.85 27.92 9.20
N VAL A 128 34.52 27.82 9.08
CA VAL A 128 33.60 28.90 9.49
C VAL A 128 33.69 29.16 10.99
N LYS A 129 33.75 28.12 11.82
CA LYS A 129 33.93 28.26 13.27
C LYS A 129 35.23 28.98 13.62
N LYS A 130 36.35 28.60 13.00
CA LYS A 130 37.65 29.27 13.21
C LYS A 130 37.67 30.73 12.77
N ASN A 131 36.83 31.10 11.81
CA ASN A 131 36.69 32.50 11.36
C ASN A 131 35.75 33.33 12.24
N LEU A 132 34.86 32.71 13.02
CA LEU A 132 33.96 33.37 13.97
C LEU A 132 34.61 33.57 15.36
N GLU A 133 35.67 32.82 15.67
CA GLU A 133 36.46 32.95 16.91
C GLU A 133 37.63 33.95 16.81
N LYS A 134 37.79 34.62 15.66
CA LYS A 134 38.72 35.75 15.44
C LYS A 134 37.95 37.07 15.43
#